data_AF-A0AA51JN53-F1
#
_entry.id   AF-A0AA51JN53-F1
#
_cell.length_a   1.000
_cell.length_b   1.000
_cell.length_c   1.000
_cell.angle_alpha   90.00
_cell.angle_beta   90.00
_cell.angle_gamma   90.00
#
_symmetry.space_group_name_H-M   'P 1'
#
loop_
_entity.id
_entity.type
_entity.pdbx_description
1 polymer ?
#
loop_
_entity_poly.entity_id
_entity_poly.type
_entity_poly.pdbx_seq_one_letter_code
_entity_poly.pdbx_strand_id
1 'polypeptide(L)' 'GVHRVQRIPTTEKGGRIHTSTVAVAVLPQPSDIEMDIPDRDLSIETKRASGAGGQHVNTTDSAVRITHIPT' A
#
# COMPACT_ATOMS: atom_id res chain seq x y z
N GLY A 1 -5.35 17.81 8.06
CA GLY A 1 -4.36 18.29 9.05
C GLY A 1 -4.06 17.18 10.06
N VAL A 2 -3.40 17.49 11.17
CA VAL A 2 -3.19 16.53 12.27
C VAL A 2 -4.40 16.56 13.20
N HIS A 3 -4.94 15.39 13.52
CA HIS A 3 -6.03 15.19 14.47
C HIS A 3 -5.49 14.43 15.68
N ARG A 4 -5.94 14.83 16.88
CA ARG A 4 -5.53 14.23 18.16
C ARG A 4 -6.73 13.59 18.84
N VAL A 5 -6.53 12.41 19.44
CA VAL A 5 -7.54 11.71 20.24
C VAL A 5 -6.93 11.22 21.55
N GLN A 6 -7.73 11.23 22.62
CA GLN A 6 -7.37 10.65 23.92
C GLN A 6 -8.37 9.56 24.27
N ARG A 7 -7.87 8.34 24.51
CA ARG A 7 -8.68 7.16 24.85
C ARG A 7 -7.84 6.08 25.53
N ILE A 8 -8.48 5.08 26.10
CA ILE A 8 -7.83 3.82 26.45
C ILE A 8 -7.81 2.95 25.17
N PRO A 9 -6.64 2.61 24.60
CA PRO A 9 -6.61 1.81 23.38
C PRO A 9 -6.93 0.34 23.65
N THR A 10 -7.48 -0.35 22.65
CA THR A 10 -7.87 -1.77 22.74
C THR A 10 -6.68 -2.71 23.02
N THR A 11 -5.45 -2.26 22.72
CA THR A 11 -4.21 -2.99 22.98
C THR A 11 -3.66 -2.78 24.40
N GLU A 12 -4.27 -1.89 25.18
CA GLU A 12 -3.80 -1.52 26.53
C GLU A 12 -4.54 -2.32 27.60
N LYS A 13 -3.80 -2.97 28.50
CA LYS A 13 -4.37 -3.84 29.55
C LYS A 13 -4.60 -3.13 30.89
N GLY A 14 -3.96 -1.97 31.11
CA GLY A 14 -3.93 -1.27 32.40
C GLY A 14 -4.90 -0.11 32.56
N GLY A 15 -5.84 0.09 31.62
CA GLY A 15 -6.82 1.18 31.68
C GLY A 15 -6.23 2.60 31.58
N ARG A 16 -4.98 2.72 31.11
CA ARG A 16 -4.29 4.02 30.96
C ARG A 16 -4.80 4.75 29.72
N ILE A 17 -5.01 6.06 29.86
CA ILE A 17 -5.40 6.93 28.75
C ILE A 17 -4.14 7.27 27.93
N HIS A 18 -4.18 6.96 26.64
CA HIS A 18 -3.13 7.31 25.68
C HIS A 18 -3.59 8.48 24.82
N THR A 19 -2.62 9.31 24.41
CA THR A 19 -2.84 10.34 23.38
C THR A 19 -2.31 9.82 22.05
N SER A 20 -3.15 9.75 21.03
CA SER A 20 -2.77 9.35 19.67
C SER A 20 -2.97 10.50 18.70
N THR A 21 -2.22 10.50 17.60
CA THR A 21 -2.38 11.47 16.51
C THR A 21 -2.53 10.76 15.17
N VAL A 22 -3.23 11.40 14.23
CA VAL A 22 -3.38 10.93 12.84
C VAL A 22 -3.31 12.13 11.90
N ALA A 23 -2.68 11.97 10.74
CA ALA A 23 -2.66 12.98 9.70
C ALA A 23 -3.70 12.65 8.62
N VAL A 24 -4.50 13.64 8.24
CA VAL A 24 -5.42 13.57 7.11
C VAL A 24 -4.93 14.54 6.04
N ALA A 25 -4.51 14.02 4.89
CA ALA A 25 -4.20 14.82 3.71
C ALA A 25 -5.42 14.93 2.81
N VAL A 26 -5.65 16.11 2.24
CA VAL A 26 -6.70 16.36 1.25
C VAL A 26 -6.01 16.92 0.01
N LEU A 27 -6.18 16.24 -1.11
CA LEU A 27 -5.60 16.60 -2.40
C LEU A 27 -6.74 16.68 -3.43
N PRO A 28 -6.71 17.64 -4.37
CA PRO A 28 -7.62 17.60 -5.50
C PRO A 28 -7.38 16.32 -6.31
N GLN A 29 -8.46 15.76 -6.85
CA GLN A 29 -8.34 14.69 -7.83
C GLN A 29 -7.72 15.30 -9.10
N PRO A 30 -6.58 14.77 -9.60
CA PRO A 30 -6.04 15.23 -10.87
C PRO A 30 -7.01 14.87 -12.00
N SER A 31 -7.03 15.69 -13.06
CA SER A 31 -7.63 15.30 -14.34
C SER A 31 -6.95 14.04 -14.87
N ASP A 32 -7.66 13.22 -15.63
CA ASP A 32 -7.05 12.08 -16.31
C ASP A 32 -5.89 12.58 -17.19
N ILE A 33 -4.67 12.17 -16.85
CA ILE A 33 -3.48 12.48 -17.63
C ILE A 33 -3.31 11.32 -18.60
N GLU A 34 -3.41 11.59 -19.90
CA GLU A 34 -2.94 10.64 -20.93
C GLU A 34 -1.41 10.55 -20.81
N MET A 35 -0.95 9.48 -20.17
CA MET A 35 0.47 9.15 -20.10
C MET A 35 0.74 8.00 -21.08
N ASP A 36 1.41 8.30 -22.18
CA ASP A 36 1.97 7.29 -23.07
C ASP A 36 3.28 6.78 -22.46
N ILE A 37 3.25 5.58 -21.88
CA ILE A 37 4.46 4.91 -21.38
C ILE A 37 4.82 3.85 -22.42
N PRO A 38 5.93 4.03 -23.16
CA PRO A 38 6.29 3.06 -24.17
C PRO A 38 6.77 1.76 -23.51
N ASP A 39 6.32 0.61 -24.00
CA ASP A 39 6.60 -0.71 -23.42
C ASP A 39 8.09 -0.99 -23.20
N ARG A 40 8.97 -0.39 -24.03
CA ARG A 40 10.43 -0.51 -23.91
C ARG A 40 10.99 0.06 -22.59
N ASP A 41 10.26 0.96 -21.94
CA ASP A 41 10.68 1.61 -20.70
C ASP A 41 10.13 0.86 -19.47
N LEU A 42 9.39 -0.23 -19.68
CA LEU A 42 8.80 -1.06 -18.63
C LEU A 42 9.49 -2.42 -18.54
N SER A 43 9.96 -2.75 -17.34
CA SER A 43 10.36 -4.12 -17.00
C SER A 43 9.24 -4.79 -16.22
N ILE A 44 8.60 -5.78 -16.83
CA ILE A 44 7.50 -6.55 -16.24
C ILE A 44 8.03 -7.89 -15.74
N GLU A 45 7.89 -8.14 -14.44
CA GLU A 45 8.28 -9.39 -13.80
C GLU A 45 7.05 -10.09 -13.20
N THR A 46 6.88 -11.37 -13.52
CA THR A 46 5.90 -12.25 -12.86
C THR A 46 6.58 -13.04 -11.75
N LYS A 47 5.92 -13.10 -10.58
CA LYS A 47 6.39 -13.76 -9.37
C LYS A 47 5.26 -14.52 -8.71
N ARG A 48 5.64 -15.42 -7.81
CA ARG A 48 4.70 -16.04 -6.88
C ARG A 48 4.29 -15.02 -5.82
N ALA A 49 2.99 -14.92 -5.57
CA ALA A 49 2.48 -14.08 -4.50
C ALA A 49 3.01 -14.54 -3.13
N SER A 50 3.02 -13.64 -2.15
CA SER A 50 3.31 -13.99 -0.75
C SER A 50 2.02 -13.96 0.06
N GLY A 51 1.79 -14.96 0.91
CA GLY A 51 0.60 -15.04 1.76
C GLY A 51 0.09 -16.45 1.99
N ALA A 52 -0.97 -16.58 2.79
CA ALA A 52 -1.61 -17.85 3.07
C ALA A 52 -2.45 -18.31 1.86
N GLY A 53 -1.85 -19.10 0.97
CA GLY A 53 -2.52 -19.62 -0.24
C GLY A 53 -2.27 -21.11 -0.52
N GLY A 54 -1.78 -21.86 0.48
CA GLY A 54 -1.59 -23.31 0.39
C GLY A 54 -0.70 -23.72 -0.79
N GLN A 55 -1.10 -24.76 -1.53
CA GLN A 55 -0.34 -25.23 -2.70
C GLN A 55 -0.34 -24.22 -3.85
N HIS A 56 -1.43 -23.46 -4.01
CA HIS A 56 -1.64 -22.54 -5.13
C HIS A 56 -0.69 -21.33 -5.12
N VAL A 57 -0.29 -20.87 -3.92
CA VAL A 57 0.70 -19.79 -3.76
C VAL A 57 2.10 -20.22 -4.22
N ASN A 58 2.38 -21.52 -4.19
CA ASN A 58 3.69 -22.06 -4.53
C ASN A 58 3.83 -22.45 -6.00
N THR A 59 2.73 -22.54 -6.76
CA THR A 59 2.74 -23.01 -8.15
C THR A 59 2.32 -21.94 -9.14
N THR A 60 1.52 -20.95 -8.71
CA THR A 60 0.95 -19.96 -9.62
C THR A 60 1.69 -18.63 -9.51
N ASP A 61 2.22 -18.16 -10.63
CA ASP A 61 2.83 -16.83 -10.74
C ASP A 61 1.73 -15.77 -10.88
N SER A 62 1.18 -15.36 -9.73
CA SER A 62 0.04 -14.42 -9.64
C SER A 62 0.42 -13.01 -9.22
N ALA A 63 1.66 -12.75 -8.83
CA ALA A 63 2.12 -11.40 -8.48
C ALA A 63 2.88 -10.78 -9.66
N VAL A 64 2.46 -9.60 -10.09
CA VAL A 64 3.14 -8.85 -11.16
C VAL A 64 3.82 -7.63 -10.55
N ARG A 65 5.12 -7.46 -10.85
CA ARG A 65 5.90 -6.27 -10.53
C ARG A 65 6.25 -5.56 -11.82
N ILE A 66 5.87 -4.29 -11.93
CA ILE A 66 6.23 -3.42 -13.05
C ILE A 66 7.23 -2.39 -12.54
N THR A 67 8.35 -2.24 -13.22
CA THR A 67 9.38 -1.24 -12.93
C THR A 67 9.55 -0.33 -14.14
N HIS A 68 9.49 0.99 -13.93
CA HIS A 68 9.84 1.96 -14.96
C HIS A 68 11.37 2.15 -14.95
N ILE A 69 12.04 1.73 -16.02
CA ILE A 69 13.51 1.65 -16.10
C ILE A 69 14.18 3.04 -15.94
N PRO A 70 13.64 4.14 -16.49
CA PRO A 70 14.27 5.47 -16.40
C PRO A 70 14.22 6.15 -15.01
N THR A 71 13.41 5.66 -14.06
CA THR A 71 13.18 6.31 -12.74
C THR A 71 13.44 5.35 -11.60
#